data_AF-A0A6L9QN33-F1
#
_entry.id   AF-A0A6L9QN33-F1
#
_cell.length_a   1.000
_cell.length_b   1.000
_cell.length_c   1.000
_cell.angle_alpha   90.00
_cell.angle_beta   90.00
_cell.angle_gamma   90.00
#
_symmetry.space_group_name_H-M   'P 1'
#
loop_
_entity.id
_entity.type
_entity.pdbx_description
1 polymer ?
#
loop_
_entity_poly.entity_id
_entity_poly.type
_entity_poly.pdbx_seq_one_letter_code
_entity_poly.pdbx_strand_id
1 'polypeptide(L)'
;MSDRNPAGEEWARLKPDTVIAVKELSRKLESATANRELVDAYLYAKRLLAEAMRAFVLMELPERCDEFRRGRADIGAEMKRRYAGRVPDAYLEVPYKSRVHEALFCVLHRDIGDEVPGSLLRTVTADSVHTERRVRELRELGFPIASSESEGIDFYKLESAVPDFSMIPSLIMKVGKRNKFKAMPERELKQLLGISP
;
A
#
# COMPACT_ATOMS: atom_id res chain seq x y z
N MET A 1 14.71 13.03 22.15
CA MET A 1 13.87 13.45 21.00
C MET A 1 12.51 12.84 21.23
N SER A 2 11.44 13.63 21.26
CA SER A 2 10.09 13.13 21.55
C SER A 2 9.62 12.24 20.41
N ASP A 3 9.46 10.95 20.67
CA ASP A 3 8.74 9.98 19.82
C ASP A 3 7.27 10.41 19.74
N ARG A 4 6.98 11.36 18.85
CA ARG A 4 5.59 11.65 18.48
C ARG A 4 5.17 10.59 17.49
N ASN A 5 4.29 9.68 17.88
CA ASN A 5 3.57 8.79 16.98
C ASN A 5 2.40 9.60 16.37
N PRO A 6 2.51 10.15 15.14
CA PRO A 6 1.50 11.07 14.62
C PRO A 6 0.15 10.39 14.42
N ALA A 7 0.14 9.08 14.12
CA ALA A 7 -1.08 8.29 14.04
C ALA A 7 -1.74 8.09 15.41
N GLY A 8 -0.94 7.98 16.48
CA GLY A 8 -1.44 7.93 17.85
C GLY A 8 -2.08 9.25 18.30
N GLU A 9 -1.47 10.39 17.96
CA GLU A 9 -2.05 11.72 18.20
C GLU A 9 -3.34 11.92 17.39
N GLU A 10 -3.34 11.49 16.13
CA GLU A 10 -4.51 11.55 15.24
C GLU A 10 -5.66 10.66 15.76
N TRP A 11 -5.36 9.44 16.22
CA TRP A 11 -6.33 8.56 16.87
C TRP A 11 -6.91 9.21 18.13
N ALA A 12 -6.06 9.77 19.00
CA ALA A 12 -6.51 10.44 20.23
C ALA A 12 -7.44 11.62 19.94
N ARG A 13 -7.19 12.35 18.84
CA ARG A 13 -8.04 13.46 18.37
C ARG A 13 -9.34 12.96 17.74
N LEU A 14 -9.30 11.94 16.88
CA LEU A 14 -10.47 11.48 16.11
C LEU A 14 -11.44 10.63 16.95
N LYS A 15 -10.94 9.88 17.94
CA LYS A 15 -11.74 8.94 18.72
C LYS A 15 -12.96 9.58 19.40
N PRO A 16 -12.85 10.71 20.13
CA PRO A 16 -14.01 11.32 20.79
C PRO A 16 -15.09 11.75 19.79
N ASP A 17 -14.71 12.43 18.71
CA ASP A 17 -15.63 12.91 17.69
C ASP A 17 -16.33 11.76 16.96
N THR A 18 -15.59 10.69 16.68
CA THR A 18 -16.13 9.47 16.06
C THR A 18 -17.18 8.82 16.97
N VAL A 19 -16.91 8.71 18.27
CA VAL A 19 -17.87 8.17 19.25
C VAL A 19 -19.15 9.01 19.29
N ILE A 20 -19.02 10.34 19.28
CA ILE A 20 -20.18 11.24 19.27
C ILE A 20 -20.99 11.05 17.99
N ALA A 21 -20.34 11.01 16.83
CA ALA A 21 -21.00 10.85 15.53
C ALA A 21 -21.76 9.51 15.42
N VAL A 22 -21.17 8.41 15.89
CA VAL A 22 -21.82 7.09 15.88
C VAL A 22 -23.03 7.06 16.82
N LYS A 23 -22.93 7.66 18.02
CA LYS A 23 -24.06 7.78 18.94
C LYS A 23 -25.21 8.59 18.34
N GLU A 24 -24.88 9.69 17.66
CA GLU A 24 -25.88 10.53 17.00
C GLU A 24 -26.58 9.80 15.84
N LEU A 25 -25.83 9.05 15.04
CA LEU A 25 -26.41 8.18 14.01
C LEU A 25 -27.35 7.13 14.62
N SER A 26 -26.94 6.45 15.69
CA SER A 26 -27.79 5.47 16.40
C SER A 26 -29.09 6.10 16.88
N ARG A 27 -29.00 7.27 17.52
CA ARG A 27 -30.17 8.01 18.00
C ARG A 27 -31.13 8.38 16.86
N LYS A 28 -30.60 8.84 15.72
CA LYS A 28 -31.40 9.18 14.53
C LYS A 28 -32.02 7.97 13.84
N LEU A 29 -31.40 6.78 13.93
CA LEU A 29 -31.98 5.52 13.44
C LEU A 29 -33.17 5.07 14.31
N GLU A 30 -33.10 5.31 15.62
CA GLU A 30 -34.16 4.98 16.57
C GLU A 30 -35.35 5.95 16.52
N SER A 31 -35.13 7.20 16.08
CA SER A 31 -36.21 8.19 15.89
C SER A 31 -36.80 8.17 14.48
N ALA A 32 -38.07 8.55 14.35
CA ALA A 32 -38.76 8.75 13.06
C ALA A 32 -38.30 10.03 12.33
N THR A 33 -36.98 10.15 12.15
CA THR A 33 -36.29 11.34 11.61
C THR A 33 -36.45 11.43 10.09
N ALA A 34 -36.44 12.65 9.54
CA ALA A 34 -36.50 12.86 8.10
C ALA A 34 -35.30 12.19 7.39
N ASN A 35 -35.55 11.50 6.26
CA ASN A 35 -34.57 10.70 5.52
C ASN A 35 -33.25 11.44 5.24
N ARG A 36 -33.29 12.75 4.96
CA ARG A 36 -32.09 13.54 4.63
C ARG A 36 -31.14 13.68 5.81
N GLU A 37 -31.65 13.98 6.99
CA GLU A 37 -30.82 14.12 8.20
C GLU A 37 -30.17 12.81 8.61
N LEU A 38 -30.87 11.69 8.40
CA LEU A 38 -30.33 10.36 8.66
C LEU A 38 -29.16 10.05 7.70
N VAL A 39 -29.31 10.38 6.41
CA VAL A 39 -28.25 10.20 5.41
C VAL A 39 -27.04 11.08 5.74
N ASP A 40 -27.25 12.34 6.11
CA ASP A 40 -26.14 13.26 6.47
C ASP A 40 -25.38 12.76 7.70
N ALA A 41 -26.09 12.30 8.75
CA ALA A 41 -25.49 11.71 9.93
C ALA A 41 -24.73 10.40 9.60
N TYR A 42 -25.28 9.57 8.71
CA TYR A 42 -24.62 8.35 8.24
C TYR A 42 -23.30 8.67 7.52
N LEU A 43 -23.32 9.59 6.55
CA LEU A 43 -22.12 9.96 5.79
C LEU A 43 -21.06 10.59 6.70
N TYR A 44 -21.47 11.42 7.65
CA TYR A 44 -20.56 12.02 8.64
C TYR A 44 -19.92 10.96 9.54
N ALA A 45 -20.72 10.08 10.14
CA ALA A 45 -20.23 9.00 10.99
C ALA A 45 -19.32 8.03 10.22
N LYS A 46 -19.70 7.66 8.99
CA LYS A 46 -18.89 6.81 8.10
C LYS A 46 -17.52 7.41 7.84
N ARG A 47 -17.44 8.71 7.52
CA ARG A 47 -16.17 9.40 7.27
C ARG A 47 -15.27 9.39 8.51
N LEU A 48 -15.80 9.79 9.67
CA LEU A 48 -15.02 9.80 10.91
C LEU A 48 -14.57 8.40 11.33
N LEU A 49 -15.44 7.39 11.18
CA LEU A 49 -15.08 6.01 11.47
C LEU A 49 -13.94 5.52 10.57
N ALA A 50 -13.99 5.82 9.27
CA ALA A 50 -12.93 5.45 8.34
C ALA A 50 -11.58 6.12 8.69
N GLU A 51 -11.60 7.43 8.99
CA GLU A 51 -10.42 8.19 9.41
C GLU A 51 -9.85 7.64 10.73
N ALA A 52 -10.71 7.38 11.72
CA ALA A 52 -10.30 6.89 13.03
C ALA A 52 -9.75 5.46 12.98
N MET A 53 -10.40 4.55 12.24
CA MET A 53 -9.91 3.18 12.07
C MET A 53 -8.58 3.14 11.32
N ARG A 54 -8.39 4.02 10.34
CA ARG A 54 -7.09 4.17 9.68
C ARG A 54 -6.01 4.62 10.66
N ALA A 55 -6.28 5.65 11.46
CA ALA A 55 -5.34 6.10 12.49
C ALA A 55 -5.03 4.99 13.51
N PHE A 56 -6.05 4.22 13.92
CA PHE A 56 -5.91 3.07 14.82
C PHE A 56 -5.00 1.98 14.24
N VAL A 57 -5.18 1.60 12.97
CA VAL A 57 -4.30 0.61 12.34
C VAL A 57 -2.88 1.17 12.19
N LEU A 58 -2.74 2.42 11.75
CA LEU A 58 -1.43 3.03 11.52
C LEU A 58 -0.63 3.28 12.79
N MET A 59 -1.27 3.52 13.94
CA MET A 59 -0.56 3.74 15.21
C MET A 59 0.11 2.47 15.74
N GLU A 60 -0.38 1.29 15.35
CA GLU A 60 0.21 -0.01 15.70
C GLU A 60 1.35 -0.42 14.76
N LEU A 61 1.50 0.27 13.63
CA LEU A 61 2.60 0.03 12.70
C LEU A 61 3.82 0.85 13.10
N PRO A 62 5.03 0.33 12.86
CA PRO A 62 6.22 1.14 13.04
C PRO A 62 6.19 2.34 12.08
N GLU A 63 6.82 3.45 12.50
CA GLU A 63 6.96 4.65 11.67
C GLU A 63 7.67 4.32 10.35
N ARG A 64 8.59 3.36 10.41
CA ARG A 64 9.42 2.86 9.29
C ARG A 64 9.44 1.35 9.29
N CYS A 65 9.35 0.76 8.11
CA CYS A 65 9.37 -0.68 7.92
C CYS A 65 10.75 -1.09 7.39
N ASP A 66 11.64 -1.51 8.27
CA ASP A 66 13.04 -1.77 7.91
C ASP A 66 13.17 -2.90 6.89
N GLU A 67 12.30 -3.91 6.94
CA GLU A 67 12.24 -5.01 5.97
C GLU A 67 11.82 -4.53 4.58
N PHE A 68 10.83 -3.65 4.49
CA PHE A 68 10.45 -3.04 3.20
C PHE A 68 11.61 -2.24 2.60
N ARG A 69 12.29 -1.45 3.44
CA ARG A 69 13.41 -0.62 3.01
C ARG A 69 14.61 -1.44 2.59
N ARG A 70 14.93 -2.51 3.33
CA ARG A 70 15.97 -3.49 2.98
C ARG A 70 15.64 -4.16 1.66
N GLY A 71 14.44 -4.74 1.51
CA GLY A 71 14.04 -5.37 0.25
C GLY A 71 14.13 -4.44 -0.96
N ARG A 72 13.72 -3.17 -0.81
CA ARG A 72 13.92 -2.15 -1.85
C ARG A 72 15.38 -1.83 -2.14
N ALA A 73 16.21 -1.72 -1.10
CA ALA A 73 17.64 -1.48 -1.26
C ALA A 73 18.30 -2.65 -2.00
N ASP A 74 17.93 -3.89 -1.66
CA ASP A 74 18.42 -5.11 -2.29
C ASP A 74 18.03 -5.16 -3.77
N ILE A 75 16.76 -4.84 -4.10
CA ILE A 75 16.32 -4.71 -5.51
C ILE A 75 17.18 -3.67 -6.24
N GLY A 76 17.42 -2.51 -5.63
CA GLY A 76 18.21 -1.44 -6.24
C GLY A 76 19.68 -1.81 -6.43
N ALA A 77 20.28 -2.51 -5.45
CA ALA A 77 21.63 -3.02 -5.55
C ALA A 77 21.75 -4.07 -6.66
N GLU A 78 20.78 -4.98 -6.74
CA GLU A 78 20.74 -6.03 -7.75
C GLU A 78 20.50 -5.48 -9.17
N MET A 79 19.64 -4.47 -9.31
CA MET A 79 19.44 -3.72 -10.55
C MET A 79 20.77 -3.17 -11.06
N LYS A 80 21.51 -2.46 -10.21
CA LYS A 80 22.81 -1.89 -10.57
C LYS A 80 23.83 -2.97 -10.89
N ARG A 81 23.91 -4.01 -10.07
CA ARG A 81 24.82 -5.14 -10.29
C ARG A 81 24.63 -5.79 -11.66
N ARG A 82 23.38 -5.96 -12.11
CA ARG A 82 23.07 -6.62 -13.39
C ARG A 82 23.21 -5.70 -14.61
N TYR A 83 22.90 -4.41 -14.46
CA TYR A 83 22.64 -3.53 -15.61
C TYR A 83 23.41 -2.20 -15.64
N ALA A 84 24.17 -1.86 -14.60
CA ALA A 84 24.99 -0.65 -14.62
C ALA A 84 25.97 -0.66 -15.80
N GLY A 85 26.14 0.50 -16.45
CA GLY A 85 26.97 0.64 -17.65
C GLY A 85 26.35 0.10 -18.95
N ARG A 86 25.22 -0.62 -18.88
CA ARG A 86 24.48 -1.11 -20.06
C ARG A 86 23.12 -0.45 -20.21
N VAL A 87 22.46 -0.15 -19.09
CA VAL A 87 21.17 0.56 -19.05
C VAL A 87 21.41 1.95 -18.46
N PRO A 88 20.76 3.01 -18.98
CA PRO A 88 20.90 4.35 -18.42
C PRO A 88 20.52 4.40 -16.94
N ASP A 89 21.32 5.08 -16.12
CA ASP A 89 21.07 5.20 -14.67
C ASP A 89 19.68 5.78 -14.34
N ALA A 90 19.15 6.63 -15.22
CA ALA A 90 17.79 7.18 -15.12
C ALA A 90 16.68 6.09 -15.13
N TYR A 91 16.98 4.87 -15.57
CA TYR A 91 16.07 3.72 -15.56
C TYR A 91 16.36 2.73 -14.43
N LEU A 92 17.48 2.87 -13.74
CA LEU A 92 17.89 2.04 -12.59
C LEU A 92 17.39 2.64 -11.26
N GLU A 93 16.11 3.02 -11.22
CA GLU A 93 15.41 3.48 -10.01
C GLU A 93 14.36 2.43 -9.58
N VAL A 94 14.29 2.12 -8.28
CA VAL A 94 13.22 1.28 -7.73
C VAL A 94 11.94 2.12 -7.57
N PRO A 95 10.83 1.82 -8.26
CA PRO A 95 9.58 2.59 -8.16
C PRO A 95 8.84 2.34 -6.83
N TYR A 96 7.62 2.86 -6.67
CA TYR A 96 6.70 2.55 -5.56
C TYR A 96 7.16 2.98 -4.15
N LYS A 97 7.79 4.15 -4.15
CA LYS A 97 8.18 5.04 -3.04
C LYS A 97 7.43 5.10 -1.72
N SER A 98 6.12 5.03 -1.84
CA SER A 98 5.26 5.86 -1.00
C SER A 98 5.03 5.23 0.35
N ARG A 99 4.73 6.07 1.35
CA ARG A 99 4.39 5.62 2.70
C ARG A 99 3.26 4.60 2.72
N VAL A 100 2.33 4.69 1.76
CA VAL A 100 1.23 3.71 1.62
C VAL A 100 1.74 2.32 1.24
N HIS A 101 2.72 2.22 0.33
CA HIS A 101 3.32 0.91 0.01
C HIS A 101 4.04 0.33 1.23
N GLU A 102 4.81 1.17 1.93
CA GLU A 102 5.53 0.76 3.13
C GLU A 102 4.55 0.31 4.23
N ALA A 103 3.43 1.02 4.43
CA ALA A 103 2.41 0.65 5.41
C ALA A 103 1.70 -0.66 5.05
N LEU A 104 1.31 -0.84 3.78
CA LEU A 104 0.70 -2.08 3.30
C LEU A 104 1.64 -3.27 3.46
N PHE A 105 2.91 -3.11 3.07
CA PHE A 105 3.92 -4.13 3.30
C PHE A 105 4.05 -4.43 4.79
N CYS A 106 4.09 -3.41 5.65
CA CYS A 106 4.22 -3.61 7.09
C CYS A 106 3.05 -4.38 7.71
N VAL A 107 1.81 -4.13 7.26
CA VAL A 107 0.65 -4.96 7.68
C VAL A 107 0.86 -6.41 7.27
N LEU A 108 1.20 -6.65 6.01
CA LEU A 108 1.42 -8.02 5.51
C LEU A 108 2.63 -8.71 6.15
N HIS A 109 3.66 -7.95 6.51
CA HIS A 109 4.89 -8.45 7.11
C HIS A 109 4.71 -8.81 8.58
N ARG A 110 3.86 -8.09 9.32
CA ARG A 110 3.52 -8.42 10.70
C ARG A 110 2.96 -9.84 10.82
N ASP A 111 2.12 -10.20 9.86
CA ASP A 111 1.42 -11.48 9.78
C ASP A 111 2.00 -12.33 8.62
N ILE A 112 3.34 -12.33 8.47
CA ILE A 112 4.02 -13.03 7.37
C ILE A 112 3.73 -14.53 7.40
N GLY A 113 3.36 -15.08 6.25
CA GLY A 113 2.92 -16.48 6.16
C GLY A 113 1.44 -16.70 6.48
N ASP A 114 0.74 -15.71 7.01
CA ASP A 114 -0.69 -15.80 7.34
C ASP A 114 -1.55 -14.97 6.37
N GLU A 115 -2.85 -15.28 6.33
CA GLU A 115 -3.81 -14.55 5.51
C GLU A 115 -4.27 -13.26 6.21
N VAL A 116 -4.12 -12.14 5.52
CA VAL A 116 -4.61 -10.83 5.95
C VAL A 116 -5.87 -10.46 5.16
N PRO A 117 -6.99 -10.16 5.83
CA PRO A 117 -8.21 -9.71 5.15
C PRO A 117 -7.97 -8.43 4.34
N GLY A 118 -8.48 -8.39 3.12
CA GLY A 118 -8.42 -7.23 2.24
C GLY A 118 -9.08 -6.00 2.86
N SER A 119 -10.09 -6.18 3.72
CA SER A 119 -10.70 -5.10 4.50
C SER A 119 -9.70 -4.36 5.39
N LEU A 120 -8.73 -5.06 6.00
CA LEU A 120 -7.69 -4.43 6.81
C LEU A 120 -6.75 -3.58 5.94
N LEU A 121 -6.35 -4.10 4.78
CA LEU A 121 -5.52 -3.35 3.83
C LEU A 121 -6.26 -2.13 3.25
N ARG A 122 -7.58 -2.23 3.03
CA ARG A 122 -8.44 -1.11 2.60
C ARG A 122 -8.51 0.00 3.65
N THR A 123 -8.50 -0.36 4.93
CA THR A 123 -8.43 0.62 6.03
C THR A 123 -7.14 1.44 5.97
N VAL A 124 -6.00 0.83 5.66
CA VAL A 124 -4.70 1.53 5.55
C VAL A 124 -4.69 2.56 4.41
N THR A 125 -5.25 2.20 3.26
CA THR A 125 -5.23 3.02 2.05
C THR A 125 -6.28 4.13 2.03
N ALA A 126 -7.23 4.14 2.98
CA ALA A 126 -8.41 5.00 2.99
C ALA A 126 -9.32 4.88 1.75
N ASP A 127 -9.06 3.91 0.86
CA ASP A 127 -9.75 3.71 -0.41
C ASP A 127 -9.57 2.28 -0.91
N SER A 128 -10.67 1.64 -1.32
CA SER A 128 -10.71 0.31 -1.92
C SER A 128 -10.15 0.28 -3.34
N VAL A 129 -10.33 1.33 -4.14
CA VAL A 129 -9.92 1.35 -5.57
C VAL A 129 -8.41 1.27 -5.71
N HIS A 130 -7.69 1.70 -4.69
CA HIS A 130 -6.24 1.73 -4.71
C HIS A 130 -5.59 0.56 -3.98
N THR A 131 -6.27 -0.17 -3.09
CA THR A 131 -5.66 -1.29 -2.34
C THR A 131 -5.13 -2.37 -3.27
N GLU A 132 -5.97 -2.94 -4.12
CA GLU A 132 -5.57 -3.97 -5.10
C GLU A 132 -4.43 -3.48 -5.98
N ARG A 133 -4.55 -2.23 -6.45
CA ARG A 133 -3.50 -1.60 -7.25
C ARG A 133 -2.17 -1.52 -6.49
N ARG A 134 -2.17 -1.09 -5.22
CA ARG A 134 -0.94 -0.97 -4.43
C ARG A 134 -0.37 -2.33 -4.07
N VAL A 135 -1.20 -3.33 -3.79
CA VAL A 135 -0.76 -4.71 -3.60
C VAL A 135 -0.13 -5.26 -4.88
N ARG A 136 -0.73 -5.02 -6.05
CA ARG A 136 -0.13 -5.36 -7.34
C ARG A 136 1.22 -4.65 -7.54
N GLU A 137 1.32 -3.38 -7.16
CA GLU A 137 2.59 -2.63 -7.23
C GLU A 137 3.66 -3.22 -6.29
N LEU A 138 3.28 -3.76 -5.12
CA LEU A 138 4.19 -4.53 -4.25
C LEU A 138 4.62 -5.85 -4.88
N ARG A 139 3.71 -6.60 -5.53
CA ARG A 139 4.06 -7.81 -6.30
C ARG A 139 5.03 -7.50 -7.43
N GLU A 140 4.81 -6.39 -8.13
CA GLU A 140 5.69 -5.95 -9.20
C GLU A 140 7.10 -5.59 -8.71
N LEU A 141 7.26 -5.18 -7.43
CA LEU A 141 8.59 -5.03 -6.83
C LEU A 141 9.31 -6.38 -6.65
N GLY A 142 8.58 -7.49 -6.71
CA GLY A 142 9.09 -8.83 -6.45
C GLY A 142 8.66 -9.41 -5.11
N PHE A 143 7.88 -8.70 -4.29
CA PHE A 143 7.40 -9.29 -3.03
C PHE A 143 6.37 -10.39 -3.32
N PRO A 144 6.58 -11.63 -2.83
CA PRO A 144 5.69 -12.75 -3.11
C PRO A 144 4.42 -12.62 -2.27
N ILE A 145 3.39 -12.02 -2.85
CA ILE A 145 2.09 -11.82 -2.21
C ILE A 145 1.06 -12.70 -2.91
N ALA A 146 0.52 -13.70 -2.23
CA ALA A 146 -0.61 -14.49 -2.73
C ALA A 146 -1.93 -13.74 -2.51
N SER A 147 -2.92 -13.98 -3.36
CA SER A 147 -4.32 -13.58 -3.15
C SER A 147 -5.18 -14.83 -3.15
N SER A 148 -6.13 -14.88 -2.24
CA SER A 148 -7.18 -15.89 -2.15
C SER A 148 -8.52 -15.18 -1.94
N GLU A 149 -9.61 -15.88 -2.22
CA GLU A 149 -10.97 -15.41 -1.92
C GLU A 149 -11.69 -16.54 -1.18
N SER A 150 -12.34 -16.21 -0.06
CA SER A 150 -13.20 -17.12 0.66
C SER A 150 -14.45 -16.39 1.11
N GLU A 151 -15.62 -16.94 0.79
CA GLU A 151 -16.93 -16.37 1.14
C GLU A 151 -17.11 -14.90 0.71
N GLY A 152 -16.54 -14.52 -0.44
CA GLY A 152 -16.60 -13.14 -0.96
C GLY A 152 -15.68 -12.14 -0.24
N ILE A 153 -14.75 -12.64 0.57
CA ILE A 153 -13.73 -11.84 1.26
C ILE A 153 -12.38 -12.11 0.58
N ASP A 154 -11.75 -11.05 0.09
CA ASP A 154 -10.37 -11.11 -0.40
C ASP A 154 -9.39 -11.30 0.77
N PHE A 155 -8.42 -12.18 0.59
CA PHE A 155 -7.29 -12.35 1.50
C PHE A 155 -5.98 -12.16 0.75
N TYR A 156 -4.98 -11.69 1.49
CA TYR A 156 -3.64 -11.43 0.99
C TYR A 156 -2.61 -11.99 1.94
N LYS A 157 -1.59 -12.67 1.42
CA LYS A 157 -0.55 -13.29 2.22
C LYS A 157 0.80 -12.95 1.66
N LEU A 158 1.68 -12.36 2.47
CA LEU A 158 3.09 -12.23 2.13
C LEU A 158 3.80 -13.53 2.49
N GLU A 159 4.35 -14.21 1.50
CA GLU A 159 5.00 -15.51 1.69
C GLU A 159 6.43 -15.38 2.21
N SER A 160 7.12 -14.29 1.85
CA SER A 160 8.50 -14.01 2.22
C SER A 160 8.79 -12.51 2.17
N ALA A 161 9.68 -12.03 3.04
CA ALA A 161 10.19 -10.66 3.00
C ALA A 161 11.25 -10.46 1.90
N VAL A 162 11.75 -11.55 1.31
CA VAL A 162 12.80 -11.52 0.28
C VAL A 162 12.16 -11.28 -1.09
N PRO A 163 12.55 -10.22 -1.82
CA PRO A 163 12.04 -9.97 -3.17
C PRO A 163 12.53 -10.99 -4.20
N ASP A 164 11.66 -11.37 -5.12
CA ASP A 164 12.03 -12.06 -6.35
C ASP A 164 12.67 -11.08 -7.35
N PHE A 165 13.98 -11.23 -7.55
CA PHE A 165 14.75 -10.43 -8.48
C PHE A 165 14.52 -10.77 -9.96
N SER A 166 13.72 -11.81 -10.27
CA SER A 166 13.29 -12.09 -11.64
C SER A 166 12.43 -10.96 -12.22
N MET A 167 11.79 -10.15 -11.35
CA MET A 167 10.91 -9.04 -11.71
C MET A 167 11.64 -7.76 -12.14
N ILE A 168 12.96 -7.68 -11.92
CA ILE A 168 13.78 -6.49 -12.21
C ILE A 168 13.64 -5.98 -13.66
N PRO A 169 13.70 -6.83 -14.71
CA PRO A 169 13.51 -6.38 -16.10
C PRO A 169 12.21 -5.59 -16.29
N SER A 170 11.11 -6.08 -15.73
CA SER A 170 9.79 -5.43 -15.80
C SER A 170 9.77 -4.06 -15.09
N LEU A 171 10.49 -3.93 -13.98
CA LEU A 171 10.64 -2.66 -13.26
C LEU A 171 11.43 -1.63 -14.09
N ILE A 172 12.55 -2.03 -14.69
CA ILE A 172 13.36 -1.16 -15.55
C ILE A 172 12.54 -0.69 -16.75
N MET A 173 11.82 -1.61 -17.43
CA MET A 173 10.91 -1.25 -18.53
C MET A 173 9.85 -0.25 -18.10
N LYS A 174 9.29 -0.41 -16.89
CA LYS A 174 8.28 0.50 -16.36
C LYS A 174 8.81 1.92 -16.16
N VAL A 175 10.02 2.06 -15.63
CA VAL A 175 10.68 3.35 -15.47
C VAL A 175 11.00 3.96 -16.85
N GLY A 176 11.51 3.14 -17.78
CA GLY A 176 11.73 3.55 -19.18
C GLY A 176 10.46 4.11 -19.84
N LYS A 177 9.34 3.39 -19.73
CA LYS A 177 8.03 3.80 -20.24
C LYS A 177 7.53 5.09 -19.59
N ARG A 178 7.65 5.22 -18.26
CA ARG A 178 7.30 6.45 -17.52
C ARG A 178 8.11 7.66 -18.03
N ASN A 179 9.37 7.45 -18.35
CA ASN A 179 10.27 8.45 -18.91
C ASN A 179 10.18 8.58 -20.44
N LYS A 180 9.18 7.93 -21.08
CA LYS A 180 8.96 7.92 -22.53
C LYS A 180 10.20 7.53 -23.34
N PHE A 181 11.01 6.62 -22.80
CA PHE A 181 12.21 6.10 -23.48
C PHE A 181 13.23 7.17 -23.93
N LYS A 182 13.27 8.32 -23.24
CA LYS A 182 14.14 9.47 -23.59
C LYS A 182 15.64 9.18 -23.60
N ALA A 183 16.11 8.26 -22.77
CA ALA A 183 17.53 7.97 -22.57
C ALA A 183 18.01 6.73 -23.33
N MET A 184 17.08 5.88 -23.79
CA MET A 184 17.37 4.71 -24.61
C MET A 184 16.08 4.25 -25.32
N PRO A 185 16.12 3.93 -26.63
CA PRO A 185 14.98 3.41 -27.37
C PRO A 185 14.38 2.13 -26.76
N GLU A 186 13.05 1.99 -26.81
CA GLU A 186 12.33 0.86 -26.22
C GLU A 186 12.85 -0.50 -26.72
N ARG A 187 13.10 -0.63 -28.03
CA ARG A 187 13.57 -1.88 -28.64
C ARG A 187 14.94 -2.31 -28.09
N GLU A 188 15.86 -1.36 -27.96
CA GLU A 188 17.20 -1.60 -27.42
C GLU A 188 17.13 -2.02 -25.96
N LEU A 189 16.29 -1.33 -25.18
CA LEU A 189 16.06 -1.67 -23.77
C LEU A 189 15.47 -3.08 -23.62
N LYS A 190 14.44 -3.44 -24.40
CA LYS A 190 13.86 -4.80 -24.39
C LYS A 190 14.90 -5.88 -24.67
N GLN A 191 15.76 -5.65 -25.67
CA GLN A 191 16.83 -6.59 -26.04
C GLN A 191 17.85 -6.77 -24.91
N LEU A 192 18.27 -5.67 -24.26
CA LEU A 192 19.20 -5.73 -23.12
C LEU A 192 18.61 -6.46 -21.90
N LEU A 193 17.31 -6.33 -21.70
CA LEU A 193 16.57 -6.92 -20.59
C LEU A 193 16.12 -8.36 -20.86
N GLY A 194 16.34 -8.90 -22.06
CA GLY A 194 15.90 -10.25 -22.43
C GLY A 194 14.38 -10.39 -22.51
N ILE A 195 13.65 -9.29 -22.72
CA ILE A 195 12.19 -9.29 -22.85
C ILE A 195 11.89 -9.43 -24.34
N SER A 196 11.32 -10.57 -24.74
CA SER A 196 10.90 -10.81 -26.13
C SER A 196 9.95 -9.70 -26.61
N PRO A 197 9.96 -9.36 -27.92
CA PRO A 197 9.19 -8.26 -28.49
C PRO A 197 7.71 -8.22 -28.07
#